data_AF-A0A8T5U657-F1
#
_entry.id   AF-A0A8T5U657-F1
#
_cell.length_a   1.000
_cell.length_b   1.000
_cell.length_c   1.000
_cell.angle_alpha   90.00
_cell.angle_beta   90.00
_cell.angle_gamma   90.00
#
_symmetry.space_group_name_H-M   'P 1'
#
loop_
_entity.id
_entity.type
_entity.pdbx_description
1 polymer ?
#
loop_
_entity_poly.entity_id
_entity_poly.type
_entity_poly.pdbx_seq_one_letter_code
_entity_poly.pdbx_strand_id
1 'polypeptide(L)'
;MLLKVDYHQIKKAGAIAIAFEWVEEEGPEYPLLKPMSKLTGIIAALKALEIFRKKQRRIAGCFSNNIEPATIMIIGLGTIGSNALNVFMHQRVKLIIVDKHPDSVEDRALNYVPKYLWHNCKDNIKILKSDEDNILNTKEILRNHLPNVDILFFSAIRRPSFRVPHLIDMDMLNLMKKNSILVDAGANDKDLVESSLSYPEVDKIYYVNGVWHYANDHIPTMAAKDASRILSKAILPYVNKLLNSGPINAILETPALSKGTIIAGYNYTHKYTCKKKKIPYIPVNEALMQYNSLKKRIKGFLKTI
;
A
#
# COMPACT_ATOMS: atom_id res chain seq x y z
N MET A 1 -6.61 19.97 0.97
CA MET A 1 -5.76 19.90 -0.24
C MET A 1 -4.60 18.96 0.08
N LEU A 2 -4.69 17.69 -0.33
CA LEU A 2 -3.58 16.75 -0.21
C LEU A 2 -2.45 17.25 -1.12
N LEU A 3 -1.26 17.45 -0.58
CA LEU A 3 -0.09 17.96 -1.32
C LEU A 3 0.29 16.93 -2.39
N LYS A 4 -0.23 17.09 -3.61
CA LYS A 4 0.28 16.33 -4.77
C LYS A 4 1.72 16.77 -5.00
N VAL A 5 2.64 15.81 -4.99
CA VAL A 5 4.07 16.07 -5.27
C VAL A 5 4.21 16.72 -6.65
N ASP A 6 4.67 17.96 -6.67
CA ASP A 6 4.99 18.69 -7.90
C ASP A 6 6.44 18.37 -8.33
N TYR A 7 6.57 17.30 -9.11
CA TYR A 7 7.84 16.86 -9.69
C TYR A 7 8.53 17.95 -10.51
N HIS A 8 7.76 18.85 -11.13
CA HIS A 8 8.31 19.93 -11.95
C HIS A 8 8.96 21.01 -11.10
N GLN A 9 8.35 21.37 -9.97
CA GLN A 9 8.96 22.29 -9.00
C GLN A 9 10.26 21.72 -8.42
N ILE A 10 10.26 20.45 -8.02
CA ILE A 10 11.47 19.80 -7.47
C ILE A 10 12.59 19.79 -8.51
N LYS A 11 12.27 19.44 -9.76
CA LYS A 11 13.22 19.46 -10.89
C LYS A 11 13.74 20.88 -11.16
N LYS A 12 12.86 21.89 -11.19
CA LYS A 12 13.24 23.30 -11.42
C LYS A 12 14.17 23.83 -10.33
N ALA A 13 14.01 23.37 -9.09
CA ALA A 13 14.89 23.73 -7.99
C ALA A 13 16.30 23.11 -8.11
N GLY A 14 16.52 22.19 -9.07
CA GLY A 14 17.81 21.50 -9.22
C GLY A 14 18.14 20.59 -8.02
N ALA A 15 17.10 20.09 -7.33
CA ALA A 15 17.24 19.24 -6.16
C ALA A 15 17.58 17.79 -6.54
N ILE A 16 18.06 17.03 -5.55
CA ILE A 16 18.10 15.57 -5.62
C ILE A 16 16.96 15.07 -4.73
N ALA A 17 16.02 14.32 -5.30
CA ALA A 17 14.90 13.76 -4.56
C ALA A 17 14.89 12.24 -4.66
N ILE A 18 14.84 11.62 -3.49
CA ILE A 18 14.77 10.17 -3.28
C ILE A 18 13.39 9.87 -2.70
N ALA A 19 12.64 9.01 -3.37
CA ALA A 19 11.32 8.60 -2.95
C ALA A 19 11.42 7.29 -2.16
N PHE A 20 10.95 7.30 -0.91
CA PHE A 20 11.09 6.16 0.00
C PHE A 20 10.41 4.90 -0.53
N GLU A 21 9.28 5.03 -1.22
CA GLU A 21 8.55 3.90 -1.79
C GLU A 21 9.29 3.19 -2.93
N TRP A 22 10.33 3.80 -3.48
CA TRP A 22 11.15 3.26 -4.56
C TRP A 22 12.57 2.88 -4.11
N VAL A 23 12.91 3.07 -2.83
CA VAL A 23 14.15 2.52 -2.27
C VAL A 23 13.98 1.02 -2.17
N GLU A 24 14.75 0.29 -2.98
CA GLU A 24 14.59 -1.15 -3.19
C GLU A 24 15.95 -1.84 -3.06
N GLU A 25 16.05 -2.80 -2.14
CA GLU A 25 17.29 -3.56 -1.90
C GLU A 25 17.45 -4.72 -2.90
N GLU A 26 18.24 -5.73 -2.56
CA GLU A 26 18.36 -6.94 -3.36
C GLU A 26 17.05 -7.75 -3.31
N GLY A 27 16.52 -8.11 -4.48
CA GLY A 27 15.18 -8.67 -4.60
C GLY A 27 14.05 -7.63 -4.50
N PRO A 28 12.77 -8.03 -4.56
CA PRO A 28 11.61 -7.13 -4.50
C PRO A 28 11.32 -6.65 -3.06
N GLU A 29 12.35 -6.25 -2.31
CA GLU A 29 12.24 -5.73 -0.94
C GLU A 29 12.29 -4.20 -0.92
N TYR A 30 11.24 -3.58 -0.36
CA TYR A 30 11.12 -2.13 -0.21
C TYR A 30 11.24 -1.73 1.27
N PRO A 31 12.46 -1.61 1.83
CA PRO A 31 12.70 -1.49 3.27
C PRO A 31 12.09 -0.25 3.91
N LEU A 32 11.91 0.84 3.15
CA LEU A 32 11.28 2.06 3.65
C LEU A 32 9.74 2.06 3.51
N LEU A 33 9.21 1.27 2.56
CA LEU A 33 7.77 1.12 2.35
C LEU A 33 7.16 0.03 3.24
N LYS A 34 7.86 -1.11 3.37
CA LYS A 34 7.40 -2.31 4.09
C LYS A 34 6.92 -2.00 5.52
N PRO A 35 7.59 -1.16 6.33
CA PRO A 35 7.12 -0.85 7.67
C PRO A 35 5.79 -0.08 7.69
N MET A 36 5.60 0.86 6.75
CA MET A 36 4.32 1.57 6.60
C MET A 36 3.23 0.62 6.11
N SER A 37 3.53 -0.28 5.17
CA SER A 37 2.59 -1.31 4.71
C SER A 37 2.12 -2.25 5.83
N LYS A 38 3.03 -2.66 6.73
CA LYS A 38 2.65 -3.46 7.92
C LYS A 38 1.66 -2.70 8.80
N LEU A 39 1.99 -1.44 9.10
CA LEU A 39 1.17 -0.59 9.96
C LEU A 39 -0.19 -0.27 9.32
N THR A 40 -0.23 0.00 8.01
CA THR A 40 -1.46 0.18 7.23
C THR A 40 -2.39 -1.02 7.37
N GLY A 41 -1.89 -2.25 7.20
CA GLY A 41 -2.70 -3.46 7.36
C GLY A 41 -3.34 -3.57 8.75
N ILE A 42 -2.57 -3.30 9.80
CA ILE A 42 -3.06 -3.35 11.19
C ILE A 42 -4.12 -2.27 11.43
N ILE A 43 -3.81 -1.01 11.15
CA ILE A 43 -4.70 0.12 11.43
C ILE A 43 -5.98 0.03 10.61
N ALA A 44 -5.89 -0.31 9.32
CA ALA A 44 -7.06 -0.46 8.47
C ALA A 44 -7.96 -1.60 8.95
N ALA A 45 -7.41 -2.72 9.41
CA ALA A 45 -8.19 -3.82 9.96
C ALA A 45 -8.89 -3.41 11.27
N LEU A 46 -8.18 -2.72 12.17
CA LEU A 46 -8.77 -2.17 13.40
C LEU A 46 -9.89 -1.17 13.08
N LYS A 47 -9.70 -0.31 12.09
CA LYS A 47 -10.71 0.63 11.61
C LYS A 47 -11.92 -0.10 11.04
N ALA A 48 -11.72 -1.17 10.26
CA ALA A 48 -12.81 -2.00 9.74
C ALA A 48 -13.67 -2.58 10.88
N LEU A 49 -13.03 -3.12 11.91
CA LEU A 49 -13.70 -3.67 13.10
C LEU A 49 -14.44 -2.58 13.90
N GLU A 50 -13.85 -1.39 14.02
CA GLU A 50 -14.47 -0.23 14.66
C GLU A 50 -15.76 0.20 13.93
N ILE A 51 -15.68 0.34 12.60
CA ILE A 51 -16.81 0.69 11.74
C ILE A 51 -17.88 -0.40 11.86
N PHE A 52 -17.50 -1.67 11.75
CA PHE A 52 -18.42 -2.80 11.89
C PHE A 52 -19.17 -2.73 13.22
N ARG A 53 -18.46 -2.57 14.34
CA ARG A 53 -19.10 -2.46 15.66
C ARG A 53 -20.10 -1.31 15.74
N LYS A 54 -19.74 -0.14 15.20
CA LYS A 54 -20.61 1.04 15.23
C LYS A 54 -21.85 0.88 14.34
N LYS A 55 -21.70 0.30 13.15
CA LYS A 55 -22.76 0.25 12.13
C LYS A 55 -23.67 -0.98 12.25
N GLN A 56 -23.11 -2.12 12.66
CA GLN A 56 -23.84 -3.37 12.88
C GLN A 56 -24.30 -3.55 14.33
N ARG A 57 -23.88 -2.65 15.25
CA ARG A 57 -24.20 -2.69 16.68
C ARG A 57 -23.86 -4.01 17.36
N ARG A 58 -22.89 -4.75 16.83
CA ARG A 58 -22.36 -6.01 17.37
C ARG A 58 -20.87 -6.12 17.06
N ILE A 59 -20.15 -6.94 17.81
CA ILE A 59 -18.74 -7.24 17.50
C ILE A 59 -18.62 -8.20 16.32
N ALA A 60 -17.53 -8.10 15.57
CA ALA A 60 -17.26 -9.02 14.46
C ALA A 60 -16.80 -10.40 14.95
N GLY A 61 -16.04 -10.40 16.05
CA GLY A 61 -15.38 -11.61 16.55
C GLY A 61 -16.28 -12.57 17.32
N CYS A 62 -15.92 -13.85 17.29
CA CYS A 62 -16.59 -14.92 18.02
C CYS A 62 -15.82 -15.26 19.31
N PHE A 63 -16.17 -14.58 20.40
CA PHE A 63 -15.61 -14.81 21.74
C PHE A 63 -16.56 -15.57 22.67
N SER A 64 -17.77 -15.85 22.21
CA SER A 64 -18.81 -16.59 22.92
C SER A 64 -19.64 -17.36 21.90
N ASN A 65 -20.08 -18.58 22.25
CA ASN A 65 -20.87 -19.45 21.36
C ASN A 65 -22.20 -18.81 20.89
N ASN A 66 -22.67 -17.77 21.57
CA ASN A 66 -23.90 -17.05 21.23
C ASN A 66 -23.69 -15.88 20.27
N ILE A 67 -22.46 -15.64 19.80
CA ILE A 67 -22.13 -14.53 18.89
C ILE A 67 -21.66 -15.13 17.57
N GLU A 68 -22.45 -14.91 16.52
CA GLU A 68 -22.05 -15.35 15.19
C GLU A 68 -20.79 -14.57 14.72
N PRO A 69 -19.75 -15.22 14.20
CA PRO A 69 -18.61 -14.52 13.61
C PRO A 69 -19.00 -13.82 12.31
N ALA A 70 -18.49 -12.60 12.12
CA ALA A 70 -18.56 -11.93 10.82
C ALA A 70 -17.70 -12.66 9.77
N THR A 71 -18.10 -12.54 8.50
CA THR A 71 -17.32 -13.01 7.35
C THR A 71 -16.52 -11.85 6.77
N ILE A 72 -15.21 -11.98 6.78
CA ILE A 72 -14.28 -10.98 6.25
C ILE A 72 -13.60 -11.54 5.00
N MET A 73 -13.71 -10.82 3.87
CA MET A 73 -12.99 -11.14 2.65
C MET A 73 -11.77 -10.24 2.51
N ILE A 74 -10.57 -10.82 2.43
CA ILE A 74 -9.32 -10.11 2.16
C ILE A 74 -8.92 -10.37 0.71
N ILE A 75 -8.80 -9.31 -0.10
CA ILE A 75 -8.28 -9.42 -1.47
C ILE A 75 -6.81 -8.97 -1.48
N GLY A 76 -5.92 -9.92 -1.78
CA GLY A 76 -4.48 -9.76 -1.75
C GLY A 76 -3.88 -10.02 -0.37
N LEU A 77 -2.98 -10.99 -0.27
CA LEU A 77 -2.26 -11.36 0.95
C LEU A 77 -0.78 -10.95 0.87
N GLY A 78 -0.54 -9.72 0.45
CA GLY A 78 0.77 -9.07 0.53
C GLY A 78 1.07 -8.60 1.96
N THR A 79 2.01 -7.66 2.13
CA THR A 79 2.38 -7.16 3.47
C THR A 79 1.18 -6.55 4.21
N ILE A 80 0.37 -5.72 3.54
CA ILE A 80 -0.86 -5.13 4.12
C ILE A 80 -1.84 -6.24 4.50
N GLY A 81 -2.15 -7.15 3.56
CA GLY A 81 -3.11 -8.22 3.75
C GLY A 81 -2.75 -9.20 4.86
N SER A 82 -1.49 -9.66 4.93
CA SER A 82 -1.04 -10.56 6.00
C SER A 82 -1.06 -9.91 7.39
N ASN A 83 -0.78 -8.60 7.47
CA ASN A 83 -0.87 -7.88 8.74
C ASN A 83 -2.33 -7.62 9.16
N ALA A 84 -3.23 -7.36 8.20
CA ALA A 84 -4.66 -7.30 8.44
C ALA A 84 -5.23 -8.67 8.88
N LEU A 85 -4.81 -9.74 8.19
CA LEU A 85 -5.13 -11.12 8.54
C LEU A 85 -4.77 -11.43 9.99
N ASN A 86 -3.56 -11.04 10.44
CA ASN A 86 -3.16 -11.22 11.84
C ASN A 86 -4.17 -10.58 12.81
N VAL A 87 -4.61 -9.34 12.56
CA VAL A 87 -5.64 -8.68 13.39
C VAL A 87 -6.97 -9.43 13.35
N PHE A 88 -7.43 -9.82 12.16
CA PHE A 88 -8.72 -10.50 12.01
C PHE A 88 -8.74 -11.90 12.61
N MET A 89 -7.66 -12.67 12.52
CA MET A 89 -7.59 -14.01 13.11
C MET A 89 -7.70 -13.97 14.64
N HIS A 90 -7.15 -12.94 15.30
CA HIS A 90 -7.35 -12.76 16.75
C HIS A 90 -8.82 -12.52 17.14
N GLN A 91 -9.67 -12.12 16.18
CA GLN A 91 -11.10 -11.97 16.39
C GLN A 91 -11.89 -13.27 16.20
N ARG A 92 -11.26 -14.38 15.73
CA ARG A 92 -11.94 -15.65 15.44
C ARG A 92 -13.12 -15.49 14.48
N VAL A 93 -12.94 -14.64 13.46
CA VAL A 93 -13.90 -14.39 12.37
C VAL A 93 -13.81 -15.47 11.29
N LYS A 94 -14.82 -15.55 10.42
CA LYS A 94 -14.74 -16.32 9.18
C LYS A 94 -13.95 -15.51 8.15
N LEU A 95 -13.02 -16.16 7.45
CA LEU A 95 -12.11 -15.49 6.52
C LEU A 95 -12.24 -16.07 5.12
N ILE A 96 -12.31 -15.20 4.12
CA ILE A 96 -12.17 -15.54 2.71
C ILE A 96 -10.94 -14.80 2.19
N ILE A 97 -9.90 -15.51 1.77
CA ILE A 97 -8.68 -14.92 1.21
C ILE A 97 -8.73 -15.10 -0.30
N VAL A 98 -8.66 -14.01 -1.04
CA VAL A 98 -8.56 -14.00 -2.50
C VAL A 98 -7.15 -13.60 -2.88
N ASP A 99 -6.38 -14.52 -3.45
CA ASP A 99 -4.98 -14.27 -3.81
C ASP A 99 -4.56 -15.06 -5.07
N LYS A 100 -3.58 -14.54 -5.81
CA LYS A 100 -3.08 -15.14 -7.05
C LYS A 100 -2.22 -16.37 -6.84
N HIS A 101 -1.59 -16.48 -5.68
CA HIS A 101 -0.69 -17.58 -5.33
C HIS A 101 -1.23 -18.30 -4.09
N PRO A 102 -2.34 -19.07 -4.24
CA PRO A 102 -3.01 -19.73 -3.12
C PRO A 102 -2.06 -20.66 -2.36
N ASP A 103 -1.15 -21.35 -3.05
CA ASP A 103 -0.22 -22.31 -2.45
C ASP A 103 0.79 -21.65 -1.49
N SER A 104 1.05 -20.35 -1.65
CA SER A 104 1.98 -19.58 -0.81
C SER A 104 1.29 -18.76 0.29
N VAL A 105 -0.03 -18.89 0.44
CA VAL A 105 -0.81 -18.10 1.41
C VAL A 105 -0.37 -18.40 2.83
N GLU A 106 -0.15 -19.68 3.15
CA GLU A 106 0.30 -20.09 4.48
C GLU A 106 1.69 -19.51 4.81
N ASP A 107 2.69 -19.70 3.93
CA ASP A 107 4.03 -19.15 4.14
C ASP A 107 4.03 -17.64 4.35
N ARG A 108 3.23 -16.91 3.54
CA ARG A 108 3.10 -15.45 3.67
C ARG A 108 2.33 -15.03 4.91
N ALA A 109 1.36 -15.82 5.36
CA ALA A 109 0.65 -15.57 6.61
C ALA A 109 1.60 -15.76 7.80
N LEU A 110 2.35 -16.85 7.83
CA LEU A 110 3.26 -17.20 8.93
C LEU A 110 4.42 -16.21 9.15
N ASN A 111 4.70 -15.34 8.17
CA ASN A 111 5.61 -14.20 8.36
C ASN A 111 5.09 -13.15 9.36
N TYR A 112 3.78 -13.11 9.62
CA TYR A 112 3.13 -12.06 10.43
C TYR A 112 2.12 -12.60 11.44
N VAL A 113 1.53 -13.76 11.16
CA VAL A 113 0.57 -14.46 12.00
C VAL A 113 1.34 -15.48 12.85
N PRO A 114 1.21 -15.48 14.18
CA PRO A 114 1.81 -16.50 15.02
C PRO A 114 1.33 -17.90 14.63
N LYS A 115 2.26 -18.88 14.56
CA LYS A 115 1.96 -20.27 14.17
C LYS A 115 0.79 -20.88 14.94
N TYR A 116 0.74 -20.68 16.26
CA TYR A 116 -0.34 -21.21 17.10
C TYR A 116 -1.72 -20.67 16.68
N LEU A 117 -1.80 -19.38 16.33
CA LEU A 117 -3.04 -18.75 15.92
C LEU A 117 -3.48 -19.24 14.54
N TRP A 118 -2.53 -19.38 13.62
CA TRP A 118 -2.77 -19.96 12.31
C TRP A 118 -3.39 -21.35 12.41
N HIS A 119 -2.72 -22.27 13.13
CA HIS A 119 -3.20 -23.64 13.29
C HIS A 119 -4.58 -23.74 13.98
N ASN A 120 -4.86 -22.86 14.94
CA ASN A 120 -6.14 -22.87 15.67
C ASN A 120 -7.30 -22.24 14.90
N CYS A 121 -7.05 -21.48 13.84
CA CYS A 121 -8.08 -20.72 13.13
C CYS A 121 -8.15 -21.02 11.63
N LYS A 122 -7.24 -21.83 11.07
CA LYS A 122 -7.19 -22.15 9.64
C LYS A 122 -8.48 -22.78 9.10
N ASP A 123 -9.22 -23.51 9.93
CA ASP A 123 -10.48 -24.16 9.52
C ASP A 123 -11.58 -23.13 9.21
N ASN A 124 -11.43 -21.90 9.70
CA ASN A 124 -12.32 -20.78 9.38
C ASN A 124 -11.87 -19.98 8.14
N ILE A 125 -10.84 -20.43 7.43
CA ILE A 125 -10.26 -19.74 6.26
C ILE A 125 -10.63 -20.49 4.98
N LYS A 126 -11.31 -19.79 4.07
CA LYS A 126 -11.49 -20.21 2.68
C LYS A 126 -10.50 -19.46 1.80
N ILE A 127 -9.68 -20.18 1.03
CA ILE A 127 -8.74 -19.58 0.08
C ILE A 127 -9.31 -19.71 -1.34
N LEU A 128 -9.33 -18.60 -2.07
CA LEU A 128 -9.80 -18.47 -3.44
C LEU A 128 -8.66 -17.95 -4.32
N LYS A 129 -8.49 -18.55 -5.49
CA LYS A 129 -7.49 -18.11 -6.47
C LYS A 129 -8.02 -16.93 -7.28
N SER A 130 -7.29 -15.82 -7.33
CA SER A 130 -7.52 -14.78 -8.34
C SER A 130 -6.75 -15.08 -9.63
N ASP A 131 -7.29 -14.65 -10.74
CA ASP A 131 -6.71 -14.76 -12.08
C ASP A 131 -6.11 -13.40 -12.50
N GLU A 132 -4.78 -13.34 -12.65
CA GLU A 132 -4.08 -12.12 -13.09
C GLU A 132 -4.23 -11.86 -14.59
N ASP A 133 -4.42 -12.91 -15.39
CA ASP A 133 -4.51 -12.82 -16.84
C ASP A 133 -5.94 -12.45 -17.28
N ASN A 134 -6.93 -12.84 -16.48
CA ASN A 134 -8.34 -12.52 -16.74
C ASN A 134 -9.06 -11.98 -15.50
N ILE A 135 -9.16 -10.65 -15.42
CA ILE A 135 -9.89 -9.95 -14.35
C ILE A 135 -11.37 -10.35 -14.26
N LEU A 136 -12.02 -10.74 -15.37
CA LEU A 136 -13.43 -11.13 -15.36
C LEU A 136 -13.66 -12.40 -14.55
N ASN A 137 -12.75 -13.37 -14.64
CA ASN A 137 -12.80 -14.59 -13.83
C ASN A 137 -12.74 -14.25 -12.33
N THR A 138 -11.83 -13.36 -11.95
CA THR A 138 -11.75 -12.90 -10.56
C THR A 138 -13.03 -12.20 -10.13
N LYS A 139 -13.64 -11.37 -10.99
CA LYS A 139 -14.91 -10.68 -10.69
C LYS A 139 -16.06 -11.66 -10.47
N GLU A 140 -16.18 -12.70 -11.27
CA GLU A 140 -17.19 -13.76 -11.07
C GLU A 140 -17.01 -14.47 -9.72
N ILE A 141 -15.76 -14.81 -9.36
CA ILE A 141 -15.45 -15.40 -8.05
C ILE A 141 -15.89 -14.47 -6.92
N LEU A 142 -15.61 -13.17 -7.03
CA LEU A 142 -16.02 -12.18 -6.04
C LEU A 142 -17.55 -12.09 -5.94
N ARG A 143 -18.25 -11.94 -7.08
CA ARG A 143 -19.73 -11.84 -7.14
C ARG A 143 -20.43 -12.98 -6.40
N ASN A 144 -19.94 -14.20 -6.55
CA ASN A 144 -20.51 -15.39 -5.90
C ASN A 144 -20.38 -15.39 -4.36
N HIS A 145 -19.45 -14.61 -3.80
CA HIS A 145 -19.17 -14.61 -2.37
C HIS A 145 -19.63 -13.32 -1.66
N LEU A 146 -19.68 -12.19 -2.37
CA LEU A 146 -20.04 -10.87 -1.81
C LEU A 146 -21.36 -10.85 -0.99
N PRO A 147 -22.43 -11.60 -1.34
CA PRO A 147 -23.65 -11.63 -0.54
C PRO A 147 -23.45 -12.12 0.90
N ASN A 148 -22.40 -12.89 1.15
CA ASN A 148 -22.09 -13.46 2.47
C ASN A 148 -21.05 -12.63 3.24
N VAL A 149 -20.43 -11.62 2.61
CA VAL A 149 -19.35 -10.82 3.19
C VAL A 149 -19.90 -9.66 4.01
N ASP A 150 -19.39 -9.53 5.24
CA ASP A 150 -19.70 -8.41 6.12
C ASP A 150 -18.66 -7.29 6.02
N ILE A 151 -17.38 -7.67 5.84
CA ILE A 151 -16.26 -6.75 5.65
C ILE A 151 -15.45 -7.20 4.43
N LEU A 152 -15.38 -6.34 3.41
CA LEU A 152 -14.50 -6.48 2.26
C LEU A 152 -13.25 -5.64 2.48
N PHE A 153 -12.10 -6.28 2.58
CA PHE A 153 -10.81 -5.65 2.82
C PHE A 153 -9.91 -5.80 1.60
N PHE A 154 -9.67 -4.70 0.89
CA PHE A 154 -8.84 -4.65 -0.30
C PHE A 154 -7.40 -4.22 0.04
N SER A 155 -6.46 -5.16 -0.08
CA SER A 155 -5.08 -5.01 0.40
C SER A 155 -4.09 -4.51 -0.66
N ALA A 156 -4.39 -3.38 -1.31
CA ALA A 156 -3.49 -2.68 -2.22
C ALA A 156 -2.80 -3.59 -3.26
N ILE A 157 -3.57 -4.17 -4.17
CA ILE A 157 -3.05 -5.08 -5.20
C ILE A 157 -2.32 -4.27 -6.28
N ARG A 158 -1.08 -4.67 -6.59
CA ARG A 158 -0.33 -4.01 -7.65
C ARG A 158 -0.86 -4.48 -9.01
N ARG A 159 -1.30 -3.53 -9.84
CA ARG A 159 -1.78 -3.83 -11.20
C ARG A 159 -0.64 -4.42 -12.06
N PRO A 160 -0.90 -5.46 -12.87
CA PRO A 160 0.05 -5.92 -13.88
C PRO A 160 0.24 -4.88 -15.02
N SER A 161 -0.76 -4.04 -15.29
CA SER A 161 -0.69 -2.99 -16.31
C SER A 161 -1.44 -1.70 -15.91
N PHE A 162 -1.13 -0.58 -16.58
CA PHE A 162 -1.75 0.72 -16.30
C PHE A 162 -3.22 0.84 -16.76
N ARG A 163 -3.76 -0.14 -17.51
CA ARG A 163 -5.11 -0.10 -18.10
C ARG A 163 -5.82 -1.42 -17.86
N VAL A 164 -6.35 -1.61 -16.66
CA VAL A 164 -7.29 -2.70 -16.36
C VAL A 164 -8.59 -2.12 -15.82
N PRO A 165 -9.75 -2.76 -16.09
CA PRO A 165 -11.02 -2.42 -15.44
C PRO A 165 -10.90 -2.40 -13.91
N HIS A 166 -11.90 -1.81 -13.24
CA HIS A 166 -12.03 -1.95 -11.79
C HIS A 166 -12.22 -3.45 -11.44
N LEU A 167 -11.62 -3.87 -10.32
CA LEU A 167 -11.82 -5.21 -9.78
C LEU A 167 -13.13 -5.29 -9.00
N ILE A 168 -13.47 -4.23 -8.27
CA ILE A 168 -14.77 -4.07 -7.60
C ILE A 168 -15.48 -2.92 -8.27
N ASP A 169 -16.54 -3.24 -9.02
CA ASP A 169 -17.40 -2.26 -9.67
C ASP A 169 -18.50 -1.77 -8.74
N MET A 170 -19.11 -0.65 -9.11
CA MET A 170 -20.27 -0.07 -8.43
C MET A 170 -21.45 -1.05 -8.33
N ASP A 171 -21.68 -1.86 -9.37
CA ASP A 171 -22.75 -2.86 -9.38
C ASP A 171 -22.51 -3.99 -8.38
N MET A 172 -21.25 -4.32 -8.11
CA MET A 172 -20.90 -5.36 -7.14
C MET A 172 -21.25 -4.94 -5.71
N LEU A 173 -21.35 -3.64 -5.43
CA LEU A 173 -21.79 -3.14 -4.12
C LEU A 173 -23.25 -3.53 -3.83
N ASN A 174 -24.10 -3.61 -4.85
CA ASN A 174 -25.51 -4.02 -4.70
C ASN A 174 -25.65 -5.49 -4.28
N LEU A 175 -24.61 -6.31 -4.52
CA LEU A 175 -24.56 -7.71 -4.09
C LEU A 175 -24.15 -7.83 -2.62
N MET A 176 -23.54 -6.80 -2.04
CA MET A 176 -23.09 -6.83 -0.65
C MET A 176 -24.25 -6.63 0.31
N LYS A 177 -24.11 -7.16 1.53
CA LYS A 177 -25.09 -6.93 2.59
C LYS A 177 -25.25 -5.43 2.87
N LYS A 178 -26.47 -4.98 3.14
CA LYS A 178 -26.69 -3.62 3.63
C LYS A 178 -25.91 -3.38 4.92
N ASN A 179 -25.31 -2.20 5.02
CA ASN A 179 -24.42 -1.76 6.09
C ASN A 179 -23.12 -2.57 6.24
N SER A 180 -22.75 -3.38 5.25
CA SER A 180 -21.42 -3.99 5.16
C SER A 180 -20.34 -2.91 5.00
N ILE A 181 -19.08 -3.31 5.20
CA ILE A 181 -17.93 -2.40 5.22
C ILE A 181 -17.01 -2.76 4.06
N LEU A 182 -16.61 -1.76 3.28
CA LEU A 182 -15.51 -1.85 2.32
C LEU A 182 -14.35 -1.02 2.84
N VAL A 183 -13.19 -1.65 3.00
CA VAL A 183 -11.93 -0.98 3.30
C VAL A 183 -11.01 -1.11 2.09
N ASP A 184 -10.61 0.02 1.52
CA ASP A 184 -9.57 0.09 0.49
C ASP A 184 -8.28 0.62 1.11
N ALA A 185 -7.37 -0.30 1.44
CA ALA A 185 -6.05 0.04 1.97
C ALA A 185 -5.02 0.35 0.88
N GLY A 186 -5.40 0.23 -0.40
CA GLY A 186 -4.62 0.73 -1.54
C GLY A 186 -4.85 2.22 -1.78
N ALA A 187 -6.03 2.73 -1.39
CA ALA A 187 -6.38 4.14 -1.30
C ALA A 187 -6.01 4.98 -2.53
N ASN A 188 -6.19 4.38 -3.71
CA ASN A 188 -6.06 5.09 -4.98
C ASN A 188 -7.48 5.42 -5.48
N ASP A 189 -7.79 6.72 -5.54
CA ASP A 189 -9.11 7.20 -5.99
C ASP A 189 -9.53 6.54 -7.30
N LYS A 190 -10.68 5.85 -7.27
CA LYS A 190 -11.31 5.18 -8.41
C LYS A 190 -10.35 4.24 -9.17
N ASP A 191 -9.43 3.58 -8.46
CA ASP A 191 -8.47 2.65 -9.07
C ASP A 191 -9.05 1.24 -9.20
N LEU A 192 -8.59 0.24 -8.44
CA LEU A 192 -9.13 -1.13 -8.54
C LEU A 192 -10.50 -1.27 -7.85
N VAL A 193 -10.91 -0.27 -7.07
CA VAL A 193 -12.24 -0.17 -6.48
C VAL A 193 -12.89 1.09 -7.02
N GLU A 194 -13.96 0.94 -7.79
CA GLU A 194 -14.60 2.05 -8.52
C GLU A 194 -15.18 3.12 -7.59
N SER A 195 -15.75 2.70 -6.46
CA SER A 195 -16.39 3.58 -5.46
C SER A 195 -15.40 4.24 -4.49
N SER A 196 -14.11 3.91 -4.59
CA SER A 196 -13.09 4.32 -3.62
C SER A 196 -12.65 5.78 -3.82
N LEU A 197 -12.76 6.56 -2.77
CA LEU A 197 -12.35 7.96 -2.67
C LEU A 197 -11.62 8.21 -1.34
N SER A 198 -10.41 8.77 -1.42
CA SER A 198 -9.68 9.31 -0.28
C SER A 198 -10.13 10.74 0.03
N TYR A 199 -10.16 11.06 1.32
CA TYR A 199 -10.48 12.38 1.85
C TYR A 199 -9.34 12.87 2.74
N PRO A 200 -9.13 14.19 2.87
CA PRO A 200 -8.11 14.74 3.76
C PRO A 200 -8.28 14.33 5.23
N GLU A 201 -9.51 14.18 5.70
CA GLU A 201 -9.82 13.72 7.04
C GLU A 201 -9.53 12.22 7.15
N VAL A 202 -8.50 11.88 7.94
CA VAL A 202 -7.93 10.53 8.02
C VAL A 202 -8.94 9.49 8.47
N ASP A 203 -9.90 9.85 9.33
CA ASP A 203 -10.90 8.95 9.87
C ASP A 203 -12.25 8.98 9.11
N LYS A 204 -12.32 9.70 7.98
CA LYS A 204 -13.53 9.83 7.17
C LYS A 204 -14.04 8.48 6.70
N ILE A 205 -15.34 8.27 6.90
CA ILE A 205 -16.09 7.21 6.25
C ILE A 205 -17.24 7.83 5.44
N TYR A 206 -17.66 7.12 4.40
CA TYR A 206 -18.78 7.52 3.53
C TYR A 206 -19.63 6.31 3.17
N TYR A 207 -20.83 6.53 2.64
CA TYR A 207 -21.80 5.47 2.37
C TYR A 207 -22.20 5.49 0.91
N VAL A 208 -22.07 4.34 0.24
CA VAL A 208 -22.34 4.19 -1.20
C VAL A 208 -23.08 2.88 -1.40
N ASN A 209 -24.23 2.91 -2.05
CA ASN A 209 -25.03 1.74 -2.44
C ASN A 209 -25.21 0.71 -1.31
N GLY A 210 -25.49 1.17 -0.09
CA GLY A 210 -25.70 0.28 1.04
C GLY A 210 -24.43 -0.10 1.82
N VAL A 211 -23.24 0.33 1.39
CA VAL A 211 -21.94 -0.11 1.93
C VAL A 211 -21.16 1.07 2.53
N TRP A 212 -20.65 0.92 3.75
CA TRP A 212 -19.77 1.88 4.40
C TRP A 212 -18.34 1.74 3.88
N HIS A 213 -17.73 2.84 3.45
CA HIS A 213 -16.40 2.86 2.87
C HIS A 213 -15.39 3.55 3.78
N TYR A 214 -14.18 3.00 3.80
CA TYR A 214 -12.98 3.63 4.37
C TYR A 214 -11.81 3.44 3.38
N ALA A 215 -11.26 4.54 2.87
CA ALA A 215 -10.30 4.52 1.77
C ALA A 215 -9.28 5.67 1.82
N ASN A 216 -8.77 6.01 3.01
CA ASN A 216 -7.81 7.09 3.18
C ASN A 216 -6.40 6.69 2.71
N ASP A 217 -5.68 7.59 2.05
CA ASP A 217 -4.33 7.37 1.48
C ASP A 217 -3.18 7.58 2.49
N HIS A 218 -3.51 7.93 3.73
CA HIS A 218 -2.58 8.26 4.80
C HIS A 218 -2.88 7.49 6.10
N ILE A 219 -3.40 6.25 5.99
CA ILE A 219 -3.77 5.38 7.13
C ILE A 219 -2.73 5.34 8.27
N PRO A 220 -1.41 5.24 8.03
CA PRO A 220 -0.41 5.24 9.11
C PRO A 220 -0.45 6.46 10.03
N THR A 221 -0.95 7.61 9.56
CA THR A 221 -1.04 8.84 10.35
C THR A 221 -1.97 8.72 11.56
N MET A 222 -2.92 7.77 11.55
CA MET A 222 -3.76 7.46 12.71
C MET A 222 -2.95 6.96 13.93
N ALA A 223 -1.74 6.43 13.69
CA ALA A 223 -0.81 6.02 14.73
C ALA A 223 0.53 6.76 14.58
N ALA A 224 0.48 8.09 14.45
CA ALA A 224 1.64 8.93 14.13
C ALA A 224 2.89 8.65 15.01
N LYS A 225 2.73 8.44 16.32
CA LYS A 225 3.85 8.13 17.23
C LYS A 225 4.60 6.86 16.80
N ASP A 226 3.87 5.79 16.50
CA ASP A 226 4.46 4.53 16.06
C ASP A 226 4.97 4.60 14.63
N ALA A 227 4.21 5.26 13.73
CA ALA A 227 4.62 5.47 12.35
C ALA A 227 5.96 6.21 12.27
N SER A 228 6.11 7.33 12.99
CA SER A 228 7.35 8.11 13.04
C SER A 228 8.51 7.27 13.58
N ARG A 229 8.31 6.54 14.68
CA ARG A 229 9.37 5.72 15.29
C ARG A 229 9.85 4.61 14.35
N ILE A 230 8.92 3.88 13.75
CA ILE A 230 9.21 2.75 12.86
C ILE A 230 9.87 3.24 11.57
N LEU A 231 9.34 4.31 10.97
CA LEU A 231 9.88 4.89 9.75
C LEU A 231 11.28 5.48 9.98
N SER A 232 11.49 6.21 11.09
CA SER A 232 12.80 6.78 11.43
C SER A 232 13.87 5.70 11.59
N LYS A 233 13.53 4.58 12.24
CA LYS A 233 14.44 3.44 12.38
C LYS A 233 14.83 2.85 11.01
N ALA A 234 13.87 2.74 10.08
CA ALA A 234 14.14 2.22 8.75
C ALA A 234 14.98 3.17 7.89
N ILE A 235 14.80 4.49 8.05
CA ILE A 235 15.49 5.52 7.28
C ILE A 235 16.94 5.74 7.75
N LEU A 236 17.23 5.53 9.03
CA LEU A 236 18.50 5.91 9.66
C LEU A 236 19.76 5.41 8.93
N PRO A 237 19.85 4.14 8.45
CA PRO A 237 21.01 3.68 7.71
C PRO A 237 21.28 4.49 6.42
N TYR A 238 20.23 4.87 5.71
CA TYR A 238 20.32 5.66 4.48
C TYR A 238 20.71 7.11 4.75
N VAL A 239 20.17 7.71 5.82
CA VAL A 239 20.58 9.06 6.26
C VAL A 239 22.06 9.08 6.63
N ASN A 240 22.53 8.09 7.39
CA ASN A 240 23.96 7.98 7.73
C ASN A 240 24.83 7.85 6.48
N LYS A 241 24.42 7.06 5.49
CA LYS A 241 25.13 6.93 4.21
C LYS A 241 25.19 8.26 3.45
N LEU A 242 24.07 8.99 3.39
CA LEU A 242 23.98 10.31 2.76
C LEU A 242 24.88 11.35 3.44
N LEU A 243 24.95 11.33 4.78
CA LEU A 243 25.79 12.23 5.57
C LEU A 243 27.29 11.94 5.38
N ASN A 244 27.68 10.67 5.38
CA ASN A 244 29.09 10.28 5.32
C ASN A 244 29.70 10.38 3.91
N SER A 245 28.97 9.92 2.88
CA SER A 245 29.49 9.93 1.50
C SER A 245 29.11 11.21 0.73
N GLY A 246 28.16 12.00 1.24
CA GLY A 246 27.47 13.04 0.47
C GLY A 246 26.46 12.43 -0.53
N PRO A 247 25.46 13.21 -0.99
CA PRO A 247 24.30 12.68 -1.71
C PRO A 247 24.65 12.02 -3.05
N ILE A 248 25.61 12.58 -3.81
CA ILE A 248 25.99 12.03 -5.12
C ILE A 248 26.65 10.66 -4.96
N ASN A 249 27.69 10.57 -4.13
CA ASN A 249 28.43 9.32 -3.94
C ASN A 249 27.55 8.28 -3.24
N ALA A 250 26.74 8.66 -2.24
CA ALA A 250 25.81 7.76 -1.59
C ALA A 250 24.84 7.10 -2.58
N ILE A 251 24.28 7.86 -3.53
CA ILE A 251 23.37 7.32 -4.55
C ILE A 251 24.12 6.40 -5.53
N LEU A 252 25.33 6.77 -5.96
CA LEU A 252 26.13 5.96 -6.88
C LEU A 252 26.63 4.64 -6.25
N GLU A 253 26.98 4.67 -4.96
CA GLU A 253 27.53 3.53 -4.22
C GLU A 253 26.44 2.61 -3.66
N THR A 254 25.19 3.08 -3.54
CA THR A 254 24.10 2.32 -2.92
C THR A 254 22.98 2.08 -3.93
N PRO A 255 22.88 0.87 -4.53
CA PRO A 255 21.87 0.54 -5.52
C PRO A 255 20.44 0.85 -5.07
N ALA A 256 20.12 0.66 -3.78
CA ALA A 256 18.80 0.97 -3.24
C ALA A 256 18.45 2.47 -3.32
N LEU A 257 19.41 3.36 -3.02
CA LEU A 257 19.24 4.81 -3.16
C LEU A 257 19.16 5.23 -4.64
N SER A 258 19.96 4.58 -5.49
CA SER A 258 19.92 4.76 -6.95
C SER A 258 18.55 4.47 -7.53
N LYS A 259 17.96 3.30 -7.22
CA LYS A 259 16.60 2.92 -7.62
C LYS A 259 15.53 3.88 -7.08
N GLY A 260 15.70 4.35 -5.85
CA GLY A 260 14.78 5.29 -5.20
C GLY A 260 14.87 6.73 -5.69
N THR A 261 15.91 7.10 -6.45
CA THR A 261 16.10 8.49 -6.90
C THR A 261 15.13 8.80 -8.05
N ILE A 262 14.21 9.73 -7.80
CA ILE A 262 13.18 10.14 -8.76
C ILE A 262 13.58 11.38 -9.57
N ILE A 263 14.40 12.25 -8.98
CA ILE A 263 14.94 13.46 -9.60
C ILE A 263 16.40 13.61 -9.17
N ALA A 264 17.28 13.89 -10.13
CA ALA A 264 18.67 14.26 -9.87
C ALA A 264 19.01 15.55 -10.62
N GLY A 265 19.11 16.65 -9.88
CA GLY A 265 19.32 17.97 -10.45
C GLY A 265 18.10 18.40 -11.28
N TYR A 266 18.33 18.62 -12.58
CA TYR A 266 17.30 19.05 -13.52
C TYR A 266 16.73 17.91 -14.36
N ASN A 267 16.85 16.66 -13.92
CA ASN A 267 16.46 15.49 -14.69
C ASN A 267 15.56 14.54 -13.89
N TYR A 268 14.59 13.91 -14.56
CA TYR A 268 13.77 12.84 -13.99
C TYR A 268 14.46 11.50 -14.20
N THR A 269 14.54 10.69 -13.14
CA THR A 269 15.42 9.51 -13.11
C THR A 269 14.74 8.19 -12.78
N HIS A 270 13.46 8.19 -12.42
CA HIS A 270 12.74 6.95 -12.09
C HIS A 270 11.89 6.44 -13.26
N LYS A 271 12.32 5.33 -13.87
CA LYS A 271 11.76 4.77 -15.12
C LYS A 271 10.25 4.54 -15.06
N TYR A 272 9.76 3.89 -14.01
CA TYR A 272 8.33 3.57 -13.88
C TYR A 272 7.47 4.84 -13.74
N THR A 273 7.88 5.79 -12.88
CA THR A 273 7.18 7.07 -12.72
C THR A 273 7.16 7.86 -14.02
N CYS A 274 8.28 7.88 -14.74
CA CYS A 274 8.39 8.57 -16.02
C CYS A 274 7.44 7.98 -17.07
N LYS A 275 7.41 6.65 -17.19
CA LYS A 275 6.47 5.94 -18.08
C LYS A 275 5.01 6.19 -17.69
N LYS A 276 4.67 6.10 -16.40
CA LYS A 276 3.30 6.31 -15.88
C LYS A 276 2.81 7.74 -16.17
N LYS A 277 3.67 8.74 -15.95
CA LYS A 277 3.32 10.16 -16.11
C LYS A 277 3.60 10.72 -17.51
N LYS A 278 4.15 9.92 -18.42
CA LYS A 278 4.57 10.33 -19.78
C LYS A 278 5.54 11.52 -19.76
N ILE A 279 6.51 11.50 -18.84
CA ILE A 279 7.57 12.52 -18.74
C ILE A 279 8.93 11.94 -19.18
N PRO A 280 9.90 12.78 -19.61
CA PRO A 280 11.22 12.31 -20.04
C PRO A 280 11.93 11.51 -18.95
N TYR A 281 12.76 10.53 -19.34
CA TYR A 281 13.53 9.69 -18.44
C TYR A 281 15.01 9.76 -18.82
N ILE A 282 15.88 9.93 -17.82
CA ILE A 282 17.33 9.84 -17.96
C ILE A 282 17.87 8.92 -16.86
N PRO A 283 18.79 7.99 -17.14
CA PRO A 283 19.43 7.17 -16.11
C PRO A 283 20.04 8.03 -15.00
N VAL A 284 19.85 7.61 -13.74
CA VAL A 284 20.30 8.39 -12.57
C VAL A 284 21.79 8.71 -12.59
N ASN A 285 22.63 7.76 -13.04
CA ASN A 285 24.07 7.96 -13.13
C ASN A 285 24.44 9.10 -14.11
N GLU A 286 23.80 9.12 -15.28
CA GLU A 286 23.99 10.18 -16.28
C GLU A 286 23.51 11.53 -15.74
N ALA A 287 22.34 11.56 -15.10
CA ALA A 287 21.79 12.77 -14.51
C ALA A 287 22.71 13.36 -13.42
N LEU A 288 23.28 12.51 -12.56
CA LEU A 288 24.22 12.92 -11.52
C LEU A 288 25.55 13.44 -12.10
N MET A 289 26.06 12.83 -13.18
CA MET A 289 27.26 13.33 -13.88
C MET A 289 27.03 14.73 -14.46
N GLN A 290 25.90 14.93 -15.16
CA GLN A 290 25.52 16.25 -15.70
C GLN A 290 25.40 17.29 -14.59
N TYR A 291 24.74 16.94 -13.49
CA TYR A 291 24.56 17.82 -12.34
C TYR A 291 25.88 18.21 -11.66
N ASN A 292 26.80 17.25 -11.48
CA ASN A 292 28.11 17.51 -10.88
C ASN A 292 28.98 18.40 -11.77
N SER A 293 28.96 18.16 -13.10
CA SER A 293 29.65 19.02 -14.08
C SER A 293 29.17 20.47 -14.01
N LEU A 294 27.85 20.66 -13.98
CA LEU A 294 27.25 22.00 -13.86
C LEU A 294 27.66 22.70 -12.54
N LYS A 295 27.62 21.98 -11.41
CA LYS A 295 28.09 22.52 -10.11
C LYS A 295 29.55 22.97 -10.14
N LYS A 296 30.43 22.20 -10.80
CA LYS A 296 31.85 22.55 -10.96
C LYS A 296 32.01 23.82 -11.81
N ARG A 297 31.27 23.94 -12.93
CA ARG A 297 31.29 25.14 -13.79
C ARG A 297 30.84 26.40 -13.04
N ILE A 298 29.73 26.32 -12.30
CA ILE A 298 29.21 27.45 -11.51
C ILE A 298 30.22 27.87 -10.43
N LYS A 299 30.80 26.90 -9.70
CA LYS A 299 31.84 27.20 -8.70
C LYS A 299 33.10 27.81 -9.32
N GLY A 300 33.49 27.38 -10.52
CA GLY A 300 34.61 27.97 -11.25
C GLY A 300 34.34 29.41 -11.64
N PHE A 301 33.15 29.69 -12.18
CA PHE A 301 32.73 31.03 -12.59
C PHE A 301 32.63 32.01 -11.41
N LEU A 302 32.11 31.58 -10.27
CA LEU A 302 32.04 32.40 -9.05
C LEU A 302 33.41 32.66 -8.41
N LYS A 303 34.45 31.88 -8.73
CA LYS A 303 35.83 32.16 -8.26
C LYS A 303 36.57 33.15 -9.15
N THR A 304 36.08 33.41 -10.37
CA THR A 304 36.65 34.36 -11.33
C THR A 304 36.01 35.75 -11.27
N ILE A 305 34.96 35.92 -10.45
CA ILE A 305 34.33 37.20 -10.10
C ILE A 305 34.85 37.58 -8.71
#